data_AF-A0A1M3MNB4-F1
#
_entry.id   AF-A0A1M3MNB4-F1
#
_cell.length_a   1.000
_cell.length_b   1.000
_cell.length_c   1.000
_cell.angle_alpha   90.00
_cell.angle_beta   90.00
_cell.angle_gamma   90.00
#
_symmetry.space_group_name_H-M   'P 1'
#
loop_
_entity.id
_entity.type
_entity.pdbx_description
1 polymer ?
#
loop_
_entity_poly.entity_id
_entity_poly.type
_entity_poly.pdbx_seq_one_letter_code
_entity_poly.pdbx_strand_id
1 'polypeptide(L)' 'MPQLIFLALIAFAAWYAYRSFKREAARVSQRVRQAEKEAKNRANGTLVQDPKTGEYYVRKD' A
#
# COMPACT_ATOMS: atom_id res chain seq x y z
N MET A 1 19.87 31.47 20.32
CA MET A 1 19.25 30.54 21.29
C MET A 1 19.12 29.16 20.65
N PRO A 2 19.88 28.15 21.09
CA PRO A 2 19.92 26.82 20.46
C PRO A 2 18.55 26.09 20.46
N GLN A 3 17.60 26.51 21.30
CA GLN A 3 16.26 25.94 21.36
C GLN A 3 15.47 26.07 20.04
N LEU A 4 15.65 27.15 19.28
CA LEU A 4 14.95 27.34 17.99
C LEU A 4 15.41 26.36 16.92
N ILE A 5 16.70 26.04 16.91
CA ILE A 5 17.30 25.09 15.97
C ILE A 5 16.80 23.67 16.28
N PHE A 6 16.70 23.32 17.56
CA PHE A 6 16.14 22.04 18.00
C PHE A 6 14.67 21.89 17.61
N LEU A 7 13.87 22.94 17.80
CA LEU A 7 12.46 22.97 17.41
C LEU A 7 12.28 22.83 15.88
N ALA A 8 13.13 23.51 15.10
CA ALA A 8 13.14 23.39 13.65
C ALA A 8 13.48 21.96 13.19
N LEU A 9 14.44 21.29 13.84
CA LEU A 9 14.78 19.89 13.55
C LEU A 9 13.60 18.95 13.83
N ILE A 10 12.91 19.12 14.96
CA ILE A 10 11.72 18.33 15.29
C ILE A 10 10.61 18.55 14.26
N ALA A 11 10.33 19.81 13.90
CA ALA A 11 9.32 20.14 12.89
C ALA A 11 9.66 19.50 11.54
N PHE A 12 10.93 19.52 11.14
CA PHE A 12 11.39 18.91 9.90
C PHE A 12 11.27 17.39 9.91
N ALA A 13 11.63 16.75 11.03
CA ALA A 13 11.47 15.30 11.21
C ALA A 13 10.00 14.87 11.18
N ALA A 14 9.12 15.61 11.85
CA ALA A 14 7.67 15.35 11.84
C ALA A 14 7.09 15.50 10.43
N TRP A 15 7.50 16.54 9.69
CA TRP A 15 7.08 16.73 8.30
C TRP A 15 7.57 15.60 7.39
N TYR A 16 8.83 15.17 7.55
CA TYR A 16 9.39 14.07 6.78
C TYR A 16 8.65 12.75 7.04
N ALA A 17 8.39 12.43 8.31
CA ALA A 17 7.59 11.25 8.68
C ALA A 17 6.18 11.33 8.09
N TYR A 18 5.49 12.46 8.19
CA TYR A 18 4.17 12.62 7.57
C TYR A 18 4.20 12.40 6.05
N ARG A 19 5.25 12.90 5.39
CA ARG A 19 5.45 12.74 3.95
C ARG A 19 5.68 11.28 3.55
N SER A 20 6.47 10.52 4.31
CA SER A 20 6.72 9.10 4.05
C SER A 20 5.47 8.27 4.31
N PHE A 21 4.79 8.50 5.43
CA PHE A 21 3.53 7.82 5.77
C PHE A 21 2.44 8.01 4.72
N LYS A 22 2.32 9.21 4.13
CA LYS A 22 1.36 9.42 3.00
C LYS A 22 1.68 8.57 1.78
N ARG A 23 2.95 8.29 1.50
CA ARG A 23 3.37 7.42 0.38
C ARG A 23 3.11 5.94 0.68
N GLU A 24 3.32 5.51 1.93
CA GLU A 24 2.93 4.16 2.36
C GLU A 24 1.41 3.96 2.35
N ALA A 25 0.64 4.92 2.86
CA ALA A 25 -0.83 4.80 2.97
C ALA A 25 -1.51 4.58 1.60
N ALA A 26 -0.99 5.20 0.54
CA ALA A 26 -1.48 4.97 -0.81
C ALA A 26 -1.22 3.53 -1.30
N ARG A 27 -0.08 2.93 -0.94
CA ARG A 27 0.26 1.54 -1.31
C ARG A 27 -0.50 0.52 -0.45
N VAL A 28 -0.63 0.76 0.85
CA VAL A 28 -1.36 -0.12 1.76
C VAL A 28 -2.86 -0.14 1.44
N SER A 29 -3.46 1.01 1.14
CA SER A 29 -4.89 1.07 0.81
C SER A 29 -5.26 0.35 -0.50
N GLN A 30 -4.35 0.28 -1.47
CA GLN A 30 -4.58 -0.52 -2.69
C GLN A 30 -4.48 -2.03 -2.43
N ARG A 31 -3.49 -2.46 -1.63
CA ARG A 31 -3.34 -3.87 -1.24
C ARG A 31 -4.51 -4.35 -0.37
N VAL A 32 -4.94 -3.54 0.61
CA VAL A 32 -6.07 -3.88 1.48
C VAL A 32 -7.38 -3.96 0.69
N ARG A 33 -7.63 -3.07 -0.29
CA ARG A 33 -8.83 -3.18 -1.13
C ARG A 33 -8.85 -4.42 -2.03
N GLN A 34 -7.69 -4.89 -2.48
CA GLN A 34 -7.61 -6.14 -3.24
C GLN A 34 -7.86 -7.34 -2.31
N ALA A 35 -7.20 -7.37 -1.15
CA ALA A 35 -7.41 -8.41 -0.14
C ALA A 35 -8.86 -8.46 0.39
N GLU A 36 -9.51 -7.30 0.60
CA GLU A 36 -10.92 -7.22 1.02
C GLU A 36 -11.87 -7.76 -0.07
N LYS A 37 -11.58 -7.49 -1.36
CA LYS A 37 -12.39 -8.03 -2.46
C LYS A 37 -12.24 -9.55 -2.59
N GLU A 38 -11.04 -10.08 -2.36
CA GLU A 38 -10.78 -11.52 -2.36
C GLU A 38 -11.42 -12.22 -1.15
N ALA A 39 -11.31 -11.60 0.03
CA ALA A 39 -11.93 -12.10 1.27
C ALA A 39 -13.47 -12.10 1.20
N LYS A 40 -14.09 -11.04 0.64
CA LYS A 40 -15.55 -10.94 0.51
C LYS A 40 -16.13 -12.01 -0.41
N ASN A 41 -15.37 -12.46 -1.41
CA ASN A 41 -15.80 -13.48 -2.35
C ASN A 41 -15.45 -14.92 -1.90
N ARG A 42 -14.82 -15.11 -0.72
CA ARG A 42 -14.22 -16.41 -0.31
C ARG A 42 -13.38 -17.07 -1.41
N ALA A 43 -12.77 -16.25 -2.27
CA ALA A 43 -11.99 -16.72 -3.39
C ALA A 43 -10.54 -16.89 -2.92
N ASN A 44 -10.03 -18.13 -2.92
CA ASN A 44 -8.61 -18.42 -2.72
C ASN A 44 -7.82 -18.05 -4.00
N GLY A 45 -7.74 -16.75 -4.27
CA GLY A 45 -7.03 -16.17 -5.40
C GLY A 45 -7.94 -15.80 -6.58
N THR A 46 -7.53 -14.76 -7.31
CA THR A 46 -8.21 -14.28 -8.51
C THR A 46 -7.81 -15.15 -9.72
N LEU A 47 -8.76 -15.82 -10.36
CA LEU A 47 -8.53 -16.51 -11.63
C LEU A 47 -8.29 -15.48 -12.74
N VAL A 48 -7.13 -15.57 -13.39
CA VAL A 48 -6.78 -14.78 -14.56
C VAL A 48 -6.79 -15.70 -15.76
N GLN A 49 -7.56 -15.34 -16.77
CA GLN A 49 -7.59 -16.06 -18.04
C GLN A 49 -6.35 -15.70 -18.86
N ASP A 50 -5.65 -16.72 -19.37
CA ASP A 50 -4.61 -16.54 -20.35
C ASP A 50 -5.24 -16.24 -21.72
N PRO A 51 -4.96 -15.08 -22.33
CA PRO A 51 -5.55 -14.69 -23.61
C PRO A 51 -5.08 -15.54 -24.80
N LYS A 52 -4.01 -16.33 -24.66
CA LYS A 52 -3.48 -17.19 -25.72
C LYS A 52 -4.02 -18.62 -25.66
N THR A 53 -4.22 -19.15 -24.46
CA THR A 53 -4.65 -20.56 -24.27
C THR A 53 -6.10 -20.67 -23.81
N GLY A 54 -6.70 -19.59 -23.28
CA GLY A 54 -8.03 -19.59 -22.69
C GLY A 54 -8.10 -20.25 -21.31
N GLU A 55 -6.98 -20.77 -20.80
CA GLU A 55 -6.91 -21.43 -19.50
C GLU A 55 -6.90 -20.41 -18.35
N TYR A 56 -7.52 -20.77 -17.23
CA TYR A 56 -7.57 -19.92 -16.04
C TYR A 56 -6.49 -20.33 -15.04
N TYR A 57 -5.65 -19.37 -14.64
CA TYR A 57 -4.62 -19.56 -13.61
C TYR A 57 -4.91 -18.70 -12.39
N VAL A 58 -4.55 -19.21 -11.20
CA VAL A 58 -4.60 -18.41 -9.98
C VAL A 58 -3.46 -17.40 -10.03
N ARG A 59 -3.78 -16.11 -9.91
CA ARG A 59 -2.77 -15.05 -9.76
C ARG A 59 -1.94 -15.33 -8.50
N LYS A 60 -0.66 -15.68 -8.68
CA LYS A 60 0.33 -15.67 -7.59
C LYS A 60 0.97 -14.28 -7.55
N ASP A 61 0.85 -13.61 -6.41
CA ASP A 61 1.57 -12.38 -6.07
C ASP A 61 3.07 -12.61 -5.90
#